data_AF-A0A970ZV36-F1
#
_entry.id   AF-A0A970ZV36-F1
#
_cell.length_a   1.000
_cell.length_b   1.000
_cell.length_c   1.000
_cell.angle_alpha   90.00
_cell.angle_beta   90.00
_cell.angle_gamma   90.00
#
_symmetry.space_group_name_H-M   'P 1'
#
loop_
_entity.id
_entity.type
_entity.pdbx_description
1 polymer ?
#
loop_
_entity_poly.entity_id
_entity_poly.type
_entity_poly.pdbx_seq_one_letter_code
_entity_poly.pdbx_strand_id
1 'polypeptide(L)'
;MTQETTAESTINRLESRLKTLQSDALFTRDRENLAETDALLTALPGRVAGLRARRYAYKATFEERIADLAKSWPAAQRQANGNLQIQATAVRDDCARAAEAVGRLVSLKRSPLTAAKPTIDRVDQTLDEVEKRVAALQRTVASTYEPLQKEVQSLEREVKQCERNMDWLDGASFQLNAGESLVEATEARLLEGEGDDGMEGILFATDQRLLFERREKVARKKVLFITTSSELVKELRWEAPLNEIETLEASEARKLLSKRELLAITPASGSAAPPARFRLETDSDEWRALLLRCKSGDIDAARDASAPPVKDYLVPAKCPTCGGAQGKAGRVRGTSAIRCEYCGATIVLEEAG
;
A
#
# COMPACT_ATOMS: atom_id res chain seq x y z
N MET A 1 -28.95 -1.20 -54.69
CA MET A 1 -27.63 -0.54 -54.65
C MET A 1 -27.08 -0.71 -53.25
N THR A 2 -26.21 -1.71 -53.05
CA THR A 2 -25.42 -1.85 -51.83
C THR A 2 -24.44 -0.69 -51.79
N GLN A 3 -24.51 0.18 -50.78
CA GLN A 3 -23.46 1.18 -50.54
C GLN A 3 -22.16 0.41 -50.29
N GLU A 4 -21.24 0.48 -51.26
CA GLU A 4 -19.89 -0.07 -51.07
C GLU A 4 -19.20 0.71 -49.95
N THR A 5 -18.71 -0.03 -48.95
CA THR A 5 -17.96 0.56 -47.83
C THR A 5 -16.67 1.20 -48.37
N THR A 6 -16.44 2.47 -48.05
CA THR A 6 -15.22 3.18 -48.44
C THR A 6 -14.02 2.74 -47.60
N ALA A 7 -12.81 3.00 -48.10
CA ALA A 7 -11.56 2.70 -47.38
C ALA A 7 -11.26 3.65 -46.20
N GLU A 8 -12.03 4.74 -46.06
CA GLU A 8 -11.76 5.85 -45.15
C GLU A 8 -11.55 5.44 -43.68
N SER A 9 -12.45 4.64 -43.11
CA SER A 9 -12.37 4.25 -41.69
C SER A 9 -11.13 3.44 -41.37
N THR A 10 -10.75 2.52 -42.27
CA THR A 10 -9.54 1.70 -42.14
C THR A 10 -8.28 2.55 -42.24
N ILE A 11 -8.25 3.53 -43.15
CA ILE A 11 -7.11 4.43 -43.31
C ILE A 11 -6.97 5.35 -42.08
N ASN A 12 -8.06 5.90 -41.55
CA ASN A 12 -8.05 6.72 -40.33
C ASN A 12 -7.51 5.95 -39.11
N ARG A 13 -7.77 4.64 -39.03
CA ARG A 13 -7.18 3.76 -38.01
C ARG A 13 -5.66 3.67 -38.15
N LEU A 14 -5.14 3.51 -39.37
CA LEU A 14 -3.69 3.46 -39.62
C LEU A 14 -3.00 4.81 -39.35
N GLU A 15 -3.65 5.93 -39.66
CA GLU A 15 -3.18 7.26 -39.29
C GLU A 15 -3.07 7.42 -37.76
N SER A 16 -4.07 6.92 -37.02
CA SER A 16 -4.06 6.94 -35.56
C SER A 16 -2.94 6.07 -34.98
N ARG A 17 -2.74 4.87 -35.54
CA ARG A 17 -1.63 3.97 -35.18
C ARG A 17 -0.27 4.60 -35.43
N LEU A 18 -0.08 5.23 -36.59
CA LEU A 18 1.16 5.96 -36.91
C LEU A 18 1.46 7.05 -35.88
N LYS A 19 0.45 7.80 -35.44
CA LYS A 19 0.63 8.83 -34.41
C LYS A 19 1.12 8.24 -33.09
N THR A 20 0.55 7.10 -32.67
CA THR A 20 1.02 6.37 -31.49
C THR A 20 2.45 5.87 -31.68
N LEU A 21 2.75 5.24 -32.82
CA LEU A 21 4.09 4.77 -33.16
C LEU A 21 5.13 5.89 -33.10
N GLN A 22 4.82 7.06 -33.64
CA GLN A 22 5.71 8.23 -33.60
C GLN A 22 5.96 8.69 -32.17
N SER A 23 4.94 8.69 -31.31
CA SER A 23 5.10 8.99 -29.88
C SER A 23 5.93 7.94 -29.15
N ASP A 24 5.73 6.65 -29.45
CA ASP A 24 6.45 5.54 -28.83
C ASP A 24 7.92 5.50 -29.26
N ALA A 25 8.20 5.82 -30.53
CA ALA A 25 9.54 5.95 -31.09
C ALA A 25 10.33 7.14 -30.49
N LEU A 26 9.62 8.11 -29.91
CA LEU A 26 10.24 9.15 -29.11
C LEU A 26 10.54 8.69 -27.69
N PHE A 27 10.14 7.49 -27.25
CA PHE A 27 10.39 6.97 -25.89
C PHE A 27 10.01 7.96 -24.77
N THR A 28 8.90 8.66 -24.94
CA THR A 28 8.44 9.68 -23.98
C THR A 28 8.17 9.05 -22.61
N ARG A 29 7.48 7.89 -22.59
CA ARG A 29 7.15 7.16 -21.36
C ARG A 29 8.37 6.72 -20.56
N ASP A 30 9.43 6.26 -21.23
CA ASP A 30 10.68 5.89 -20.56
C ASP A 30 11.36 7.10 -19.90
N ARG A 31 11.35 8.26 -20.57
CA ARG A 31 11.89 9.49 -19.99
C ARG A 31 11.08 9.97 -18.80
N GLU A 32 9.75 9.90 -18.89
CA GLU A 32 8.85 10.22 -17.78
C GLU A 32 9.09 9.31 -16.58
N ASN A 33 9.18 7.99 -16.80
CA ASN A 33 9.49 7.01 -15.75
C ASN A 33 10.83 7.31 -15.05
N LEU A 34 11.88 7.65 -15.82
CA LEU A 34 13.19 8.01 -15.28
C LEU A 34 13.11 9.30 -14.43
N ALA A 35 12.38 10.31 -14.91
CA ALA A 35 12.20 11.58 -14.19
C ALA A 35 11.36 11.41 -12.91
N GLU A 36 10.28 10.63 -12.97
CA GLU A 36 9.44 10.32 -11.81
C GLU A 36 10.23 9.57 -10.74
N THR A 37 11.02 8.57 -11.13
CA THR A 37 11.84 7.80 -10.18
C THR A 37 12.89 8.69 -9.50
N ASP A 38 13.51 9.61 -10.25
CA ASP A 38 14.45 10.61 -9.72
C ASP A 38 13.81 11.54 -8.70
N ALA A 39 12.62 12.06 -9.03
CA ALA A 39 11.85 12.92 -8.13
C ALA A 39 11.43 12.18 -6.85
N LEU A 40 10.98 10.92 -6.98
CA LEU A 40 10.62 10.08 -5.84
C LEU A 40 11.82 9.83 -4.92
N LEU A 41 12.96 9.44 -5.47
CA LEU A 41 14.19 9.21 -4.69
C LEU A 41 14.66 10.46 -3.96
N THR A 42 14.51 11.63 -4.59
CA THR A 42 14.84 12.92 -3.97
C THR A 42 13.90 13.24 -2.80
N ALA A 43 12.62 12.89 -2.89
CA ALA A 43 11.61 13.20 -1.88
C ALA A 43 11.60 12.23 -0.68
N LEU A 44 11.93 10.95 -0.89
CA LEU A 44 11.84 9.89 0.11
C LEU A 44 12.59 10.18 1.44
N PRO A 45 13.84 10.70 1.45
CA PRO A 45 14.54 11.01 2.70
C PRO A 45 13.76 11.97 3.60
N GLY A 46 13.18 13.04 3.02
CA GLY A 46 12.42 14.04 3.77
C GLY A 46 11.11 13.47 4.34
N ARG A 47 10.46 12.57 3.59
CA ARG A 47 9.24 11.88 4.02
C ARG A 47 9.51 10.95 5.20
N VAL A 48 10.58 10.15 5.13
CA VAL A 48 10.99 9.29 6.25
C VAL A 48 11.41 10.11 7.47
N ALA A 49 12.16 11.20 7.29
CA ALA A 49 12.46 12.12 8.38
C ALA A 49 11.20 12.71 9.03
N GLY A 50 10.16 13.00 8.23
CA GLY A 50 8.84 13.41 8.72
C GLY A 50 8.16 12.34 9.58
N LEU A 51 8.25 11.06 9.21
CA LEU A 51 7.77 9.94 10.03
C LEU A 51 8.53 9.86 11.37
N ARG A 52 9.86 9.99 11.35
CA ARG A 52 10.68 9.98 12.58
C ARG A 52 10.34 11.15 13.50
N ALA A 53 10.13 12.35 12.94
CA ALA A 53 9.71 13.52 13.70
C ALA A 53 8.35 13.33 14.39
N ARG A 54 7.46 12.51 13.81
CA ARG A 54 6.18 12.10 14.41
C ARG A 54 6.31 10.89 15.35
N ARG A 55 7.54 10.50 15.71
CA ARG A 55 7.89 9.37 16.60
C ARG A 55 7.51 8.00 16.04
N TYR A 56 7.42 7.84 14.73
CA TYR A 56 7.26 6.51 14.12
C TYR A 56 8.54 5.68 14.32
N ALA A 57 8.44 4.62 15.10
CA ALA A 57 9.59 3.86 15.59
C ALA A 57 9.99 2.68 14.72
N TYR A 58 9.19 2.27 13.74
CA TYR A 58 9.39 1.02 12.98
C TYR A 58 9.94 1.27 11.57
N LYS A 59 10.30 0.20 10.87
CA LYS A 59 10.91 0.24 9.52
C LYS A 59 12.27 0.94 9.53
N ALA A 60 13.17 0.51 10.42
CA ALA A 60 14.53 1.05 10.56
C ALA A 60 15.40 1.02 9.28
N THR A 61 15.06 0.15 8.33
CA THR A 61 15.83 -0.04 7.09
C THR A 61 15.45 0.94 5.98
N PHE A 62 14.47 1.83 6.20
CA PHE A 62 14.07 2.79 5.16
C PHE A 62 15.22 3.69 4.74
N GLU A 63 15.93 4.27 5.71
CA GLU A 63 17.04 5.20 5.46
C GLU A 63 18.18 4.53 4.67
N GLU A 64 18.55 3.30 5.05
CA GLU A 64 19.55 2.49 4.35
C GLU A 64 19.12 2.14 2.93
N ARG A 65 17.89 1.60 2.75
CA ARG A 65 17.35 1.26 1.43
C ARG A 65 17.29 2.47 0.50
N ILE A 66 16.88 3.65 1.01
CA ILE A 66 16.86 4.89 0.23
C ILE A 66 18.29 5.27 -0.18
N ALA A 67 19.26 5.20 0.73
CA ALA A 67 20.65 5.53 0.44
C ALA A 67 21.26 4.60 -0.63
N ASP A 68 21.00 3.30 -0.54
CA ASP A 68 21.48 2.31 -1.51
C ASP A 68 20.87 2.52 -2.90
N LEU A 69 19.57 2.82 -2.96
CA LEU A 69 18.89 3.16 -4.21
C LEU A 69 19.41 4.48 -4.79
N ALA A 70 19.57 5.52 -3.96
CA ALA A 70 20.11 6.81 -4.39
C ALA A 70 21.57 6.71 -4.90
N LYS A 71 22.34 5.76 -4.38
CA LYS A 71 23.70 5.46 -4.87
C LYS A 71 23.68 4.73 -6.21
N SER A 72 22.76 3.80 -6.41
CA SER A 72 22.69 2.92 -7.58
C SER A 72 21.99 3.56 -8.78
N TRP A 73 20.99 4.40 -8.51
CA TRP A 73 20.12 5.01 -9.53
C TRP A 73 20.85 5.86 -10.58
N PRO A 74 21.80 6.75 -10.25
CA PRO A 74 22.42 7.64 -11.24
C PRO A 74 23.14 6.90 -12.37
N ALA A 75 23.73 5.73 -12.08
CA ALA A 75 24.39 4.91 -13.09
C ALA A 75 23.37 4.31 -14.07
N ALA A 76 22.29 3.71 -13.54
CA ALA A 76 21.21 3.16 -14.35
C ALA A 76 20.51 4.22 -15.20
N GLN A 77 20.25 5.40 -14.62
CA GLN A 77 19.62 6.54 -15.31
C GLN A 77 20.50 7.04 -16.47
N ARG A 78 21.81 7.22 -16.26
CA ARG A 78 22.73 7.62 -17.34
C ARG A 78 22.78 6.59 -18.46
N GLN A 79 22.85 5.31 -18.13
CA GLN A 79 22.87 4.23 -19.12
C GLN A 79 21.56 4.19 -19.91
N ALA A 80 20.41 4.30 -19.24
CA ALA A 80 19.10 4.35 -19.89
C ALA A 80 18.99 5.57 -20.83
N ASN A 81 19.39 6.76 -20.38
CA ASN A 81 19.39 7.98 -21.20
C ASN A 81 20.30 7.86 -22.44
N GLY A 82 21.49 7.28 -22.28
CA GLY A 82 22.39 7.00 -23.41
C GLY A 82 21.74 6.04 -24.42
N ASN A 83 21.16 4.95 -23.93
CA ASN A 83 20.47 3.98 -24.77
C ASN A 83 19.27 4.59 -25.49
N LEU A 84 18.45 5.39 -24.79
CA LEU A 84 17.31 6.09 -25.37
C LEU A 84 17.70 6.97 -26.58
N GLN A 85 18.80 7.71 -26.46
CA GLN A 85 19.27 8.58 -27.53
C GLN A 85 19.72 7.79 -28.76
N ILE A 86 20.43 6.67 -28.54
CA ILE A 86 20.88 5.77 -29.60
C ILE A 86 19.69 5.11 -30.29
N GLN A 87 18.75 4.56 -29.52
CA GLN A 87 17.60 3.83 -30.07
C GLN A 87 16.61 4.74 -30.79
N ALA A 88 16.36 5.95 -30.28
CA ALA A 88 15.53 6.95 -30.96
C ALA A 88 16.10 7.35 -32.32
N THR A 89 17.43 7.38 -32.45
CA THR A 89 18.09 7.62 -33.73
C THR A 89 17.97 6.41 -34.65
N ALA A 90 18.14 5.19 -34.13
CA ALA A 90 18.12 3.95 -34.89
C ALA A 90 16.75 3.62 -35.53
N VAL A 91 15.64 4.10 -34.94
CA VAL A 91 14.28 3.82 -35.44
C VAL A 91 13.67 4.98 -36.23
N ARG A 92 14.37 6.12 -36.33
CA ARG A 92 13.88 7.33 -37.02
C ARG A 92 13.55 7.05 -38.49
N ASP A 93 14.45 6.37 -39.18
CA ASP A 93 14.28 6.07 -40.61
C ASP A 93 13.12 5.10 -40.84
N ASP A 94 12.93 4.13 -39.95
CA ASP A 94 11.80 3.20 -40.02
C ASP A 94 10.47 3.92 -39.83
N CYS A 95 10.39 4.83 -38.85
CA CYS A 95 9.20 5.64 -38.61
C CYS A 95 8.91 6.58 -39.78
N ALA A 96 9.94 7.16 -40.40
CA ALA A 96 9.79 7.99 -41.59
C ALA A 96 9.23 7.18 -42.77
N ARG A 97 9.74 5.96 -43.01
CA ARG A 97 9.22 5.06 -44.04
C ARG A 97 7.77 4.64 -43.78
N ALA A 98 7.43 4.33 -42.53
CA ALA A 98 6.06 4.02 -42.14
C ALA A 98 5.13 5.22 -42.34
N ALA A 99 5.58 6.43 -42.00
CA ALA A 99 4.81 7.66 -42.21
C ALA A 99 4.54 7.93 -43.69
N GLU A 100 5.55 7.77 -44.54
CA GLU A 100 5.39 7.89 -46.00
C GLU A 100 4.40 6.85 -46.54
N ALA A 101 4.49 5.61 -46.06
CA ALA A 101 3.61 4.51 -46.46
C ALA A 101 2.13 4.80 -46.13
N VAL A 102 1.85 5.32 -44.94
CA VAL A 102 0.51 5.76 -44.54
C VAL A 102 0.07 6.97 -45.34
N GLY A 103 0.95 7.95 -45.57
CA GLY A 103 0.64 9.15 -46.37
C GLY A 103 0.17 8.84 -47.79
N ARG A 104 0.69 7.78 -48.41
CA ARG A 104 0.25 7.30 -49.73
C ARG A 104 -1.20 6.78 -49.76
N LEU A 105 -1.77 6.41 -48.60
CA LEU A 105 -3.16 5.93 -48.52
C LEU A 105 -4.19 7.08 -48.57
N VAL A 106 -3.79 8.33 -48.34
CA VAL A 106 -4.72 9.47 -48.24
C VAL A 106 -5.54 9.64 -49.52
N SER A 107 -4.94 9.42 -50.70
CA SER A 107 -5.64 9.50 -51.98
C SER A 107 -6.68 8.40 -52.19
N LEU A 108 -6.59 7.29 -51.43
CA LEU A 108 -7.46 6.12 -51.54
C LEU A 108 -8.68 6.19 -50.61
N LYS A 109 -8.81 7.21 -49.75
CA LYS A 109 -9.94 7.30 -48.78
C LYS A 109 -11.32 7.21 -49.42
N ARG A 110 -11.46 7.76 -50.63
CA ARG A 110 -12.73 7.75 -51.40
C ARG A 110 -12.91 6.51 -52.28
N SER A 111 -11.89 5.65 -52.38
CA SER A 111 -11.95 4.44 -53.19
C SER A 111 -12.80 3.36 -52.49
N PRO A 112 -13.44 2.45 -53.25
CA PRO A 112 -14.04 1.24 -52.69
C PRO A 112 -13.01 0.46 -51.88
N LEU A 113 -13.39 -0.03 -50.69
CA LEU A 113 -12.48 -0.76 -49.81
C LEU A 113 -11.85 -1.98 -50.50
N THR A 114 -12.61 -2.68 -51.33
CA THR A 114 -12.16 -3.84 -52.11
C THR A 114 -10.96 -3.52 -53.01
N ALA A 115 -10.96 -2.35 -53.66
CA ALA A 115 -9.89 -1.90 -54.54
C ALA A 115 -8.65 -1.39 -53.76
N ALA A 116 -8.86 -0.75 -52.61
CA ALA A 116 -7.77 -0.21 -51.78
C ALA A 116 -7.12 -1.27 -50.87
N LYS A 117 -7.80 -2.38 -50.62
CA LYS A 117 -7.42 -3.40 -49.63
C LYS A 117 -5.99 -3.93 -49.77
N PRO A 118 -5.47 -4.31 -50.95
CA PRO A 118 -4.10 -4.82 -51.07
C PRO A 118 -3.03 -3.80 -50.66
N THR A 119 -3.26 -2.52 -50.93
CA THR A 119 -2.33 -1.44 -50.54
C THR A 119 -2.44 -1.17 -49.04
N ILE A 120 -3.64 -1.17 -48.49
CA ILE A 120 -3.88 -1.04 -47.04
C ILE A 120 -3.18 -2.17 -46.29
N ASP A 121 -3.38 -3.43 -46.68
CA ASP A 121 -2.80 -4.60 -46.00
C ASP A 121 -1.25 -4.54 -46.01
N ARG A 122 -0.63 -4.04 -47.08
CA ARG A 122 0.82 -3.84 -47.15
C ARG A 122 1.32 -2.75 -46.19
N VAL A 123 0.59 -1.63 -46.09
CA VAL A 123 0.94 -0.54 -45.16
C VAL A 123 0.72 -0.97 -43.72
N ASP A 124 -0.34 -1.72 -43.45
CA ASP A 124 -0.64 -2.33 -42.15
C ASP A 124 0.52 -3.23 -41.69
N GLN A 125 1.01 -4.12 -42.57
CA GLN A 125 2.19 -4.95 -42.28
C GLN A 125 3.45 -4.11 -42.02
N THR A 126 3.66 -3.04 -42.79
CA THR A 126 4.81 -2.14 -42.57
C THR A 126 4.74 -1.48 -41.19
N LEU A 127 3.56 -1.00 -40.78
CA LEU A 127 3.36 -0.44 -39.44
C LEU A 127 3.60 -1.49 -38.35
N ASP A 128 3.04 -2.69 -38.49
CA ASP A 128 3.22 -3.80 -37.55
C ASP A 128 4.71 -4.13 -37.30
N GLU A 129 5.52 -4.15 -38.35
CA GLU A 129 6.96 -4.44 -38.27
C GLU A 129 7.71 -3.36 -37.49
N VAL A 130 7.43 -2.08 -37.76
CA VAL A 130 8.07 -0.97 -37.06
C VAL A 130 7.59 -0.86 -35.62
N GLU A 131 6.29 -1.06 -35.35
CA GLU A 131 5.74 -1.10 -33.99
C GLU A 131 6.39 -2.21 -33.16
N LYS A 132 6.53 -3.43 -33.70
CA LYS A 132 7.21 -4.54 -33.01
C LYS A 132 8.67 -4.21 -32.71
N ARG A 133 9.37 -3.55 -33.64
CA ARG A 133 10.76 -3.12 -33.44
C ARG A 133 10.85 -2.05 -32.34
N VAL A 134 10.02 -1.00 -32.38
CA VAL A 134 9.97 0.04 -31.33
C VAL A 134 9.70 -0.58 -29.96
N ALA A 135 8.70 -1.46 -29.86
CA ALA A 135 8.37 -2.14 -28.61
C ALA A 135 9.52 -3.03 -28.08
N ALA A 136 10.28 -3.68 -28.98
CA ALA A 136 11.45 -4.44 -28.58
C ALA A 136 12.55 -3.53 -28.02
N LEU A 137 12.81 -2.39 -28.66
CA LEU A 137 13.80 -1.41 -28.18
C LEU A 137 13.39 -0.81 -26.83
N GLN A 138 12.10 -0.48 -26.65
CA GLN A 138 11.57 0.00 -25.36
C GLN A 138 11.81 -1.01 -24.25
N ARG A 139 11.51 -2.30 -24.47
CA ARG A 139 11.79 -3.37 -23.49
C ARG A 139 13.27 -3.46 -23.12
N THR A 140 14.17 -3.33 -24.08
CA THR A 140 15.63 -3.35 -23.84
C THR A 140 16.09 -2.14 -23.02
N VAL A 141 15.55 -0.95 -23.30
CA VAL A 141 15.85 0.23 -22.49
C VAL A 141 15.30 0.06 -21.08
N ALA A 142 14.01 -0.28 -20.95
CA ALA A 142 13.32 -0.48 -19.68
C ALA A 142 14.04 -1.48 -18.79
N SER A 143 14.50 -2.62 -19.34
CA SER A 143 15.21 -3.64 -18.55
C SER A 143 16.47 -3.15 -17.84
N THR A 144 17.03 -2.00 -18.28
CA THR A 144 18.22 -1.40 -17.66
C THR A 144 17.90 -0.71 -16.32
N TYR A 145 16.68 -0.19 -16.14
CA TYR A 145 16.33 0.64 -14.97
C TYR A 145 15.08 0.14 -14.20
N GLU A 146 14.24 -0.68 -14.83
CA GLU A 146 12.97 -1.15 -14.27
C GLU A 146 13.11 -1.88 -12.91
N PRO A 147 14.14 -2.70 -12.64
CA PRO A 147 14.31 -3.31 -11.31
C PRO A 147 14.44 -2.28 -10.19
N LEU A 148 15.29 -1.26 -10.39
CA LEU A 148 15.48 -0.17 -9.42
C LEU A 148 14.21 0.69 -9.31
N GLN A 149 13.57 1.00 -10.43
CA GLN A 149 12.30 1.73 -10.43
C GLN A 149 11.24 1.01 -9.58
N LYS A 150 11.08 -0.31 -9.77
CA LYS A 150 10.12 -1.11 -8.99
C LYS A 150 10.42 -1.09 -7.51
N GLU A 151 11.69 -1.12 -7.14
CA GLU A 151 12.12 -1.05 -5.74
C GLU A 151 11.82 0.33 -5.12
N VAL A 152 12.11 1.43 -5.84
CA VAL A 152 11.76 2.80 -5.43
C VAL A 152 10.24 2.94 -5.24
N GLN A 153 9.45 2.48 -6.21
CA GLN A 153 7.99 2.53 -6.14
C GLN A 153 7.44 1.65 -5.00
N SER A 154 8.08 0.51 -4.71
CA SER A 154 7.71 -0.32 -3.57
C SER A 154 7.94 0.40 -2.25
N LEU A 155 9.13 0.99 -2.10
CA LEU A 155 9.49 1.76 -0.91
C LEU A 155 8.59 2.99 -0.74
N GLU A 156 8.24 3.67 -1.83
CA GLU A 156 7.28 4.77 -1.83
C GLU A 156 5.91 4.35 -1.29
N ARG A 157 5.38 3.20 -1.72
CA ARG A 157 4.12 2.65 -1.20
C ARG A 157 4.20 2.33 0.28
N GLU A 158 5.30 1.72 0.73
CA GLU A 158 5.52 1.43 2.15
C GLU A 158 5.57 2.72 3.00
N VAL A 159 6.28 3.76 2.55
CA VAL A 159 6.34 5.06 3.23
C VAL A 159 4.97 5.75 3.22
N LYS A 160 4.23 5.72 2.10
CA LYS A 160 2.85 6.26 2.01
C LYS A 160 1.91 5.57 2.99
N GLN A 161 2.05 4.25 3.17
CA GLN A 161 1.26 3.51 4.15
C GLN A 161 1.57 3.97 5.57
N CYS A 162 2.86 4.11 5.92
CA CYS A 162 3.27 4.59 7.25
C CYS A 162 2.77 6.01 7.51
N GLU A 163 2.84 6.92 6.53
CA GLU A 163 2.30 8.28 6.65
C GLU A 163 0.80 8.26 6.93
N ARG A 164 0.04 7.44 6.20
CA ARG A 164 -1.39 7.26 6.41
C ARG A 164 -1.71 6.73 7.81
N ASN A 165 -0.95 5.75 8.29
CA ASN A 165 -1.13 5.20 9.64
C ASN A 165 -0.93 6.27 10.69
N MET A 166 0.11 7.10 10.53
CA MET A 166 0.36 8.22 11.43
C MET A 166 -0.74 9.28 11.32
N ASP A 167 -1.28 9.56 10.13
CA ASP A 167 -2.40 10.50 9.97
C ASP A 167 -3.67 9.98 10.65
N TRP A 168 -3.90 8.67 10.62
CA TRP A 168 -4.97 8.05 11.38
C TRP A 168 -4.72 8.16 12.88
N LEU A 169 -3.49 7.94 13.36
CA LEU A 169 -3.15 8.05 14.77
C LEU A 169 -3.32 9.49 15.28
N ASP A 170 -2.79 10.48 14.57
CA ASP A 170 -2.89 11.90 14.96
C ASP A 170 -4.36 12.37 15.05
N GLY A 171 -5.24 11.75 14.26
CA GLY A 171 -6.68 12.00 14.29
C GLY A 171 -7.48 11.07 15.20
N ALA A 172 -6.86 10.21 16.00
CA ALA A 172 -7.55 9.27 16.87
C ALA A 172 -8.17 9.94 18.11
N SER A 173 -9.18 9.28 18.67
CA SER A 173 -9.90 9.63 19.90
C SER A 173 -9.19 9.13 21.17
N PHE A 174 -8.11 8.37 21.02
CA PHE A 174 -7.28 7.86 22.10
C PHE A 174 -5.86 8.43 22.03
N GLN A 175 -5.09 8.24 23.10
CA GLN A 175 -3.67 8.58 23.16
C GLN A 175 -2.84 7.31 23.40
N LEU A 176 -1.64 7.29 22.83
CA LEU A 176 -0.65 6.26 23.15
C LEU A 176 -0.11 6.45 24.57
N ASN A 177 0.17 5.35 25.24
CA ASN A 177 0.82 5.30 26.53
C ASN A 177 2.29 5.75 26.41
N ALA A 178 2.91 6.08 27.53
CA ALA A 178 4.33 6.39 27.55
C ALA A 178 5.16 5.19 27.04
N GLY A 179 6.01 5.44 26.04
CA GLY A 179 6.83 4.40 25.41
C GLY A 179 6.08 3.45 24.47
N GLU A 180 4.80 3.68 24.22
CA GLU A 180 4.02 2.97 23.21
C GLU A 180 4.23 3.60 21.83
N SER A 181 4.45 2.75 20.83
CA SER A 181 4.66 3.16 19.45
C SER A 181 3.68 2.46 18.52
N LEU A 182 3.13 3.21 17.56
CA LEU A 182 2.33 2.64 16.47
C LEU A 182 3.20 1.74 15.60
N VAL A 183 2.72 0.52 15.36
CA VAL A 183 3.35 -0.45 14.45
C VAL A 183 2.68 -0.36 13.08
N GLU A 184 1.35 -0.53 13.05
CA GLU A 184 0.55 -0.60 11.83
C GLU A 184 -0.90 -0.20 12.10
N ALA A 185 -1.62 0.24 11.08
CA ALA A 185 -3.05 0.49 11.16
C ALA A 185 -3.73 0.07 9.86
N THR A 186 -4.98 -0.40 9.93
CA THR A 186 -5.76 -0.77 8.75
C THR A 186 -7.22 -0.41 8.94
N GLU A 187 -7.91 -0.19 7.81
CA GLU A 187 -9.35 -0.13 7.80
C GLU A 187 -9.91 -1.52 8.17
N ALA A 188 -10.86 -1.51 9.10
CA ALA A 188 -11.44 -2.72 9.62
C ALA A 188 -12.93 -2.54 9.93
N ARG A 189 -13.66 -3.65 9.95
CA ARG A 189 -15.01 -3.74 10.45
C ARG A 189 -15.07 -4.67 11.65
N LEU A 190 -15.52 -4.18 12.80
CA LEU A 190 -15.83 -5.02 13.95
C LEU A 190 -17.19 -5.69 13.72
N LEU A 191 -17.19 -7.01 13.55
CA LEU A 191 -18.37 -7.77 13.15
C LEU A 191 -19.33 -8.03 14.31
N GLU A 192 -20.63 -7.88 14.05
CA GLU A 192 -21.71 -8.24 14.97
C GLU A 192 -22.29 -9.60 14.52
N GLY A 193 -21.81 -10.69 15.11
CA GLY A 193 -22.23 -12.06 14.79
C GLY A 193 -21.50 -12.69 13.60
N GLU A 194 -22.19 -13.56 12.85
CA GLU A 194 -21.60 -14.32 11.72
C GLU A 194 -21.75 -13.63 10.36
N GLY A 195 -22.45 -12.49 10.31
CA GLY A 195 -22.73 -11.72 9.10
C GLY A 195 -21.62 -10.78 8.66
N ASP A 196 -21.94 -9.91 7.69
CA ASP A 196 -21.08 -8.81 7.24
C ASP A 196 -21.37 -7.48 7.92
N ASP A 197 -22.44 -7.45 8.71
CA ASP A 197 -22.82 -6.29 9.49
C ASP A 197 -21.82 -6.09 10.62
N GLY A 198 -21.53 -4.83 10.88
CA GLY A 198 -20.52 -4.46 11.85
C GLY A 198 -20.11 -3.02 11.70
N MET A 199 -19.40 -2.55 12.72
CA MET A 199 -19.00 -1.17 12.88
C MET A 199 -17.75 -0.88 12.06
N GLU A 200 -17.78 0.17 11.23
CA GLU A 200 -16.63 0.59 10.42
C GLU A 200 -15.65 1.41 11.27
N GLY A 201 -14.35 1.19 11.04
CA GLY A 201 -13.33 1.86 11.83
C GLY A 201 -11.91 1.58 11.36
N ILE A 202 -10.97 1.94 12.21
CA ILE A 202 -9.54 1.67 12.04
C ILE A 202 -9.10 0.76 13.18
N LEU A 203 -8.43 -0.33 12.83
CA LEU A 203 -7.73 -1.20 13.76
C LEU A 203 -6.27 -0.74 13.82
N PHE A 204 -5.80 -0.37 15.00
CA PHE A 204 -4.43 0.06 15.29
C PHE A 204 -3.70 -1.04 16.06
N ALA A 205 -2.59 -1.50 15.51
CA ALA A 205 -1.62 -2.31 16.22
C ALA A 205 -0.49 -1.41 16.75
N THR A 206 -0.32 -1.41 18.07
CA THR A 206 0.87 -0.84 18.70
C THR A 206 1.77 -1.96 19.17
N ASP A 207 2.91 -1.59 19.71
CA ASP A 207 3.82 -2.53 20.34
C ASP A 207 3.36 -3.01 21.72
N GLN A 208 2.22 -2.53 22.22
CA GLN A 208 1.69 -2.86 23.55
C GLN A 208 0.26 -3.40 23.51
N ARG A 209 -0.59 -2.92 22.60
CA ARG A 209 -2.01 -3.25 22.54
C ARG A 209 -2.56 -3.18 21.12
N LEU A 210 -3.74 -3.76 20.97
CA LEU A 210 -4.56 -3.63 19.79
C LEU A 210 -5.75 -2.73 20.15
N LEU A 211 -6.05 -1.75 19.29
CA LEU A 211 -7.14 -0.81 19.49
C LEU A 211 -8.02 -0.74 18.25
N PHE A 212 -9.34 -0.71 18.42
CA PHE A 212 -10.28 -0.46 17.34
C PHE A 212 -11.08 0.80 17.62
N GLU A 213 -10.93 1.78 16.73
CA GLU A 213 -11.68 3.02 16.74
C GLU A 213 -12.73 3.01 15.65
N ARG A 214 -13.99 3.18 16.04
CA ARG A 214 -15.09 3.45 15.10
C ARG A 214 -14.82 4.75 14.35
N ARG A 215 -15.03 4.73 13.03
CA ARG A 215 -15.01 5.91 12.16
C ARG A 215 -16.15 5.85 11.16
N GLU A 216 -17.29 6.44 11.52
CA GLU A 216 -18.49 6.41 10.68
C GLU A 216 -19.02 7.82 10.39
N LYS A 217 -19.36 8.08 9.12
CA LYS A 217 -20.06 9.30 8.73
C LYS A 217 -21.55 9.16 9.01
N VAL A 218 -22.01 9.77 10.11
CA VAL A 218 -23.43 9.76 10.48
C VAL A 218 -24.11 10.98 9.88
N ALA A 219 -25.16 10.76 9.09
CA ALA A 219 -25.99 11.84 8.55
C ALA A 219 -26.72 12.56 9.68
N ARG A 220 -26.42 13.84 9.91
CA ARG A 220 -27.05 14.68 10.94
C ARG A 220 -28.35 15.31 10.48
N LYS A 221 -28.48 15.64 9.19
CA LYS A 221 -29.70 16.24 8.60
C LYS A 221 -30.00 15.62 7.25
N LYS A 222 -31.25 15.20 7.06
CA LYS A 222 -31.80 14.77 5.77
C LYS A 222 -32.98 15.69 5.42
N VAL A 223 -32.99 16.23 4.20
CA VAL A 223 -34.13 16.97 3.63
C VAL A 223 -34.53 16.25 2.35
N LEU A 224 -35.78 15.79 2.25
CA LEU A 224 -36.31 15.07 1.08
C LEU A 224 -35.36 13.96 0.57
N PHE A 225 -34.94 13.06 1.47
CA PHE A 225 -34.02 11.94 1.20
C PHE A 225 -32.58 12.33 0.82
N ILE A 226 -32.22 13.61 0.78
CA ILE A 226 -30.86 14.08 0.52
C ILE A 226 -30.17 14.38 1.85
N THR A 227 -29.00 13.77 2.09
CA THR A 227 -28.14 14.08 3.24
C THR A 227 -27.52 15.47 3.05
N THR A 228 -27.91 16.43 3.88
CA THR A 228 -27.43 17.84 3.78
C THR A 228 -26.23 18.10 4.67
N SER A 229 -26.01 17.27 5.71
CA SER A 229 -24.88 17.37 6.61
C SER A 229 -24.59 16.02 7.25
N SER A 230 -23.33 15.62 7.29
CA SER A 230 -22.82 14.45 8.00
C SER A 230 -21.75 14.85 9.00
N GLU A 231 -21.62 14.07 10.07
CA GLU A 231 -20.57 14.20 11.07
C GLU A 231 -19.78 12.89 11.14
N LEU A 232 -18.46 13.00 11.21
CA LEU A 232 -17.59 11.84 11.41
C LEU A 232 -17.54 11.53 12.91
N VAL A 233 -18.19 10.44 13.32
CA VAL A 233 -18.13 9.93 14.69
C VAL A 233 -16.84 9.13 14.85
N LYS A 234 -16.03 9.51 15.84
CA LYS A 234 -14.81 8.81 16.24
C LYS A 234 -14.92 8.37 17.71
N GLU A 235 -14.75 7.09 17.97
CA GLU A 235 -14.88 6.53 19.32
C GLU A 235 -14.03 5.27 19.43
N LEU A 236 -13.20 5.15 20.48
CA LEU A 236 -12.54 3.90 20.82
C LEU A 236 -13.59 2.90 21.33
N ARG A 237 -13.77 1.78 20.61
CA ARG A 237 -14.84 0.81 20.89
C ARG A 237 -14.34 -0.50 21.46
N TRP A 238 -13.09 -0.83 21.18
CA TRP A 238 -12.46 -2.05 21.66
C TRP A 238 -10.97 -1.82 21.83
N GLU A 239 -10.41 -2.30 22.92
CA GLU A 239 -8.96 -2.33 23.15
C GLU A 239 -8.59 -3.58 23.94
N ALA A 240 -7.42 -4.15 23.66
CA ALA A 240 -6.84 -5.22 24.46
C ALA A 240 -5.31 -5.12 24.47
N PRO A 241 -4.66 -5.19 25.66
CA PRO A 241 -3.22 -5.40 25.75
C PRO A 241 -2.79 -6.68 25.02
N LEU A 242 -1.66 -6.65 24.31
CA LEU A 242 -1.19 -7.81 23.54
C LEU A 242 -0.86 -9.01 24.44
N ASN A 243 -0.40 -8.77 25.68
CA ASN A 243 -0.17 -9.80 26.69
C ASN A 243 -1.48 -10.39 27.27
N GLU A 244 -2.61 -9.75 27.01
CA GLU A 244 -3.95 -10.24 27.35
C GLU A 244 -4.61 -11.04 26.25
N ILE A 245 -4.11 -10.99 25.02
CA ILE A 245 -4.64 -11.79 23.92
C ILE A 245 -4.17 -13.24 24.08
N GLU A 246 -5.10 -14.18 24.19
CA GLU A 246 -4.82 -15.62 24.28
C GLU A 246 -4.69 -16.23 22.88
N THR A 247 -5.69 -16.03 22.03
CA THR A 247 -5.69 -16.54 20.65
C THR A 247 -5.83 -15.43 19.60
N LEU A 248 -5.10 -15.61 18.50
CA LEU A 248 -5.16 -14.80 17.28
C LEU A 248 -5.29 -15.76 16.10
N GLU A 249 -6.43 -15.70 15.42
CA GLU A 249 -6.76 -16.57 14.29
C GLU A 249 -7.05 -15.73 13.06
N ALA A 250 -6.29 -15.98 11.99
CA ALA A 250 -6.52 -15.39 10.68
C ALA A 250 -7.28 -16.41 9.83
N SER A 251 -8.20 -15.93 9.01
CA SER A 251 -8.92 -16.79 8.07
C SER A 251 -9.40 -16.00 6.85
N GLU A 252 -9.40 -16.68 5.71
CA GLU A 252 -10.00 -16.19 4.48
C GLU A 252 -11.37 -16.84 4.30
N ALA A 253 -12.42 -16.03 4.14
CA ALA A 253 -13.74 -16.51 3.73
C ALA A 253 -14.07 -16.01 2.31
N ARG A 254 -14.43 -16.94 1.42
CA ARG A 254 -14.93 -16.60 0.07
C ARG A 254 -16.44 -16.67 0.00
N LYS A 255 -17.06 -15.61 -0.51
CA LYS A 255 -18.49 -15.61 -0.87
C LYS A 255 -18.67 -15.07 -2.29
N LEU A 256 -19.09 -15.95 -3.21
CA LEU A 256 -19.32 -15.72 -4.66
C LEU A 256 -18.17 -15.01 -5.42
N LEU A 257 -17.92 -13.73 -5.12
CA LEU A 257 -16.99 -12.83 -5.82
C LEU A 257 -16.14 -11.95 -4.89
N SER A 258 -16.33 -12.01 -3.56
CA SER A 258 -15.56 -11.22 -2.58
C SER A 258 -14.72 -12.12 -1.67
N LYS A 259 -13.42 -11.80 -1.56
CA LYS A 259 -12.51 -12.31 -0.53
C LYS A 259 -12.74 -11.53 0.76
N ARG A 260 -12.84 -12.21 1.91
CA ARG A 260 -12.95 -11.57 3.22
C ARG A 260 -11.78 -12.02 4.07
N GLU A 261 -10.96 -11.06 4.49
CA GLU A 261 -9.87 -11.25 5.43
C GLU A 261 -10.42 -11.09 6.85
N LEU A 262 -10.36 -12.15 7.66
CA LEU A 262 -10.93 -12.16 8.99
C LEU A 262 -9.83 -12.38 10.03
N LEU A 263 -9.84 -11.56 11.08
CA LEU A 263 -9.00 -11.71 12.26
C LEU A 263 -9.90 -11.90 13.50
N ALA A 264 -9.88 -13.10 14.07
CA ALA A 264 -10.57 -13.43 15.31
C ALA A 264 -9.59 -13.36 16.50
N ILE A 265 -10.05 -12.72 17.57
CA ILE A 265 -9.25 -12.41 18.74
C ILE A 265 -9.99 -12.89 19.98
N THR A 266 -9.34 -13.73 20.76
CA THR A 266 -9.85 -14.18 22.05
C THR A 266 -8.90 -13.70 23.15
N PRO A 267 -9.32 -12.71 23.95
CA PRO A 267 -8.61 -12.34 25.16
C PRO A 267 -8.64 -13.45 26.20
N ALA A 268 -7.63 -13.48 27.06
CA ALA A 268 -7.54 -14.42 28.18
C ALA A 268 -8.72 -14.22 29.15
N SER A 269 -9.08 -15.30 29.84
CA SER A 269 -10.10 -15.27 30.89
C SER A 269 -9.79 -14.17 31.92
N GLY A 270 -10.74 -13.27 32.16
CA GLY A 270 -10.59 -12.14 33.09
C GLY A 270 -10.08 -10.84 32.45
N SER A 271 -9.73 -10.83 31.16
CA SER A 271 -9.49 -9.58 30.42
C SER A 271 -10.75 -8.72 30.39
N ALA A 272 -10.57 -7.39 30.39
CA ALA A 272 -11.67 -6.45 30.23
C ALA A 272 -12.24 -6.45 28.80
N ALA A 273 -11.44 -6.90 27.83
CA ALA A 273 -11.82 -6.94 26.43
C ALA A 273 -12.69 -8.18 26.14
N PRO A 274 -13.85 -8.04 25.48
CA PRO A 274 -14.59 -9.20 24.98
C PRO A 274 -13.89 -9.81 23.76
N PRO A 275 -14.15 -11.08 23.42
CA PRO A 275 -13.78 -11.65 22.13
C PRO A 275 -14.28 -10.79 20.97
N ALA A 276 -13.47 -10.64 19.94
CA ALA A 276 -13.78 -9.78 18.80
C ALA A 276 -13.41 -10.46 17.48
N ARG A 277 -14.16 -10.12 16.44
CA ARG A 277 -13.90 -10.54 15.05
C ARG A 277 -13.84 -9.32 14.17
N PHE A 278 -12.74 -9.16 13.48
CA PHE A 278 -12.53 -8.05 12.54
C PHE A 278 -12.51 -8.57 11.11
N ARG A 279 -13.19 -7.88 10.21
CA ARG A 279 -12.92 -7.97 8.78
C ARG A 279 -11.92 -6.88 8.42
N LEU A 280 -10.82 -7.25 7.77
CA LEU A 280 -9.77 -6.33 7.38
C LEU A 280 -9.85 -6.03 5.88
N GLU A 281 -9.43 -4.83 5.48
CA GLU A 281 -9.20 -4.48 4.06
C GLU A 281 -7.78 -4.87 3.60
N THR A 282 -7.01 -5.50 4.48
CA THR A 282 -5.64 -6.01 4.28
C THR A 282 -5.56 -7.48 4.63
N ASP A 283 -4.46 -8.15 4.25
CA ASP A 283 -4.25 -9.59 4.50
C ASP A 283 -4.27 -9.93 6.00
N SER A 284 -5.13 -10.89 6.39
CA SER A 284 -5.32 -11.27 7.79
C SER A 284 -4.18 -12.11 8.36
N ASP A 285 -3.51 -12.90 7.53
CA ASP A 285 -2.35 -13.70 7.93
C ASP A 285 -1.14 -12.81 8.20
N GLU A 286 -0.90 -11.80 7.35
CA GLU A 286 0.13 -10.79 7.59
C GLU A 286 -0.11 -10.03 8.90
N TRP A 287 -1.36 -9.63 9.18
CA TRP A 287 -1.74 -9.00 10.44
C TRP A 287 -1.54 -9.89 11.65
N ARG A 288 -1.94 -11.16 11.57
CA ARG A 288 -1.70 -12.14 12.64
C ARG A 288 -0.20 -12.31 12.90
N ALA A 289 0.61 -12.48 11.86
CA ALA A 289 2.06 -12.60 11.98
C ALA A 289 2.68 -11.35 12.62
N LEU A 290 2.24 -10.16 12.22
CA LEU A 290 2.67 -8.89 12.82
C LEU A 290 2.36 -8.83 14.31
N LEU A 291 1.12 -9.15 14.71
CA LEU A 291 0.70 -9.13 16.11
C LEU A 291 1.45 -10.15 16.97
N LEU A 292 1.72 -11.35 16.41
CA LEU A 292 2.53 -12.35 17.10
C LEU A 292 3.96 -11.86 17.34
N ARG A 293 4.57 -11.18 16.36
CA ARG A 293 5.90 -10.54 16.54
C ARG A 293 5.88 -9.41 17.56
N CYS A 294 4.79 -8.65 17.63
CA CYS A 294 4.62 -7.62 18.65
C CYS A 294 4.51 -8.24 20.05
N LYS A 295 3.77 -9.36 20.15
CA LYS A 295 3.60 -10.12 21.40
C LYS A 295 4.90 -10.80 21.86
N SER A 296 5.70 -11.35 20.94
CA SER A 296 6.98 -11.99 21.27
C SER A 296 8.12 -11.01 21.52
N GLY A 297 8.02 -9.78 21.01
CA GLY A 297 9.11 -8.79 21.01
C GLY A 297 10.00 -8.85 19.77
N ASP A 298 9.82 -9.84 18.88
CA ASP A 298 10.59 -9.95 17.63
C ASP A 298 10.39 -8.75 16.67
N ILE A 299 9.36 -7.94 16.92
CA ILE A 299 9.17 -6.69 16.19
C ILE A 299 10.26 -5.64 16.48
N ASP A 300 10.98 -5.76 17.61
CA ASP A 300 11.99 -4.80 18.04
C ASP A 300 13.22 -4.77 17.11
N ALA A 301 13.51 -5.87 16.41
CA ALA A 301 14.54 -5.90 15.37
C ALA A 301 14.23 -4.95 14.19
N ALA A 302 12.98 -4.51 14.03
CA ALA A 302 12.58 -3.55 13.01
C ALA A 302 12.52 -2.10 13.53
N ARG A 303 12.87 -1.86 14.79
CA ARG A 303 12.84 -0.51 15.39
C ARG A 303 14.04 0.32 14.99
N ASP A 304 13.78 1.59 14.74
CA ASP A 304 14.80 2.60 14.55
C ASP A 304 15.62 2.77 15.83
N ALA A 305 16.95 2.87 15.69
CA ALA A 305 17.87 2.93 16.81
C ALA A 305 17.73 4.20 17.66
N SER A 306 17.12 5.26 17.13
CA SER A 306 16.84 6.50 17.86
C SER A 306 15.51 6.46 18.63
N ALA A 307 14.67 5.45 18.39
CA ALA A 307 13.41 5.30 19.09
C ALA A 307 13.65 4.91 20.57
N PRO A 308 12.82 5.41 21.51
CA PRO A 308 12.89 4.98 22.91
C PRO A 308 12.77 3.45 23.03
N PRO A 309 13.53 2.81 23.93
CA PRO A 309 13.41 1.38 24.15
C PRO A 309 12.06 1.03 24.76
N VAL A 310 11.53 -0.14 24.41
CA VAL A 310 10.35 -0.68 25.08
C VAL A 310 10.79 -1.30 26.39
N LYS A 311 10.19 -0.84 27.48
CA LYS A 311 10.52 -1.28 28.84
C LYS A 311 9.81 -2.58 29.18
N ASP A 312 10.49 -3.43 29.94
CA ASP A 312 9.89 -4.60 30.57
C ASP A 312 9.44 -4.26 31.98
N TYR A 313 8.45 -4.98 32.48
CA TYR A 313 7.90 -4.83 33.82
C TYR A 313 7.67 -6.18 34.49
N LEU A 314 7.67 -6.21 35.82
CA LEU A 314 7.47 -7.42 36.62
C LEU A 314 6.04 -7.48 37.16
N VAL A 315 5.30 -8.49 36.73
CA VAL A 315 4.02 -8.88 37.32
C VAL A 315 4.27 -9.65 38.61
N PRO A 316 3.77 -9.18 39.76
CA PRO A 316 3.96 -9.88 41.03
C PRO A 316 3.18 -11.20 41.04
N ALA A 317 3.71 -12.21 41.74
CA ALA A 317 3.03 -13.50 41.88
C ALA A 317 1.70 -13.41 42.62
N LYS A 318 1.51 -12.38 43.45
CA LYS A 318 0.28 -12.12 44.20
C LYS A 318 -0.14 -10.66 44.03
N CYS A 319 -1.45 -10.42 43.94
CA CYS A 319 -2.00 -9.08 43.96
C CYS A 319 -1.65 -8.40 45.30
N PRO A 320 -1.04 -7.21 45.30
CA PRO A 320 -0.72 -6.49 46.54
C PRO A 320 -1.99 -6.01 47.28
N THR A 321 -3.14 -5.95 46.60
CA THR A 321 -4.40 -5.49 47.18
C THR A 321 -5.21 -6.62 47.83
N CYS A 322 -5.34 -7.78 47.19
CA CYS A 322 -6.19 -8.88 47.69
C CYS A 322 -5.45 -10.20 47.99
N GLY A 323 -4.16 -10.30 47.67
CA GLY A 323 -3.36 -11.51 47.87
C GLY A 323 -3.61 -12.64 46.85
N GLY A 324 -4.54 -12.46 45.89
CA GLY A 324 -4.85 -13.44 44.86
C GLY A 324 -3.66 -13.73 43.93
N ALA A 325 -3.41 -15.00 43.60
CA ALA A 325 -2.26 -15.44 42.80
C ALA A 325 -2.45 -15.08 41.32
N GLN A 326 -1.56 -14.25 40.76
CA GLN A 326 -1.69 -13.79 39.37
C GLN A 326 -1.33 -14.90 38.37
N GLY A 327 -2.20 -15.18 37.41
CA GLY A 327 -1.94 -16.18 36.36
C GLY A 327 -0.74 -15.84 35.45
N LYS A 328 -0.35 -14.56 35.41
CA LYS A 328 0.72 -14.02 34.54
C LYS A 328 1.93 -13.49 35.30
N ALA A 329 2.21 -14.04 36.48
CA ALA A 329 3.39 -13.69 37.25
C ALA A 329 4.67 -13.81 36.40
N GLY A 330 5.54 -12.80 36.44
CA GLY A 330 6.77 -12.76 35.64
C GLY A 330 6.94 -11.49 34.83
N ARG A 331 7.81 -11.52 33.82
CA ARG A 331 8.16 -10.35 33.02
C ARG A 331 7.13 -10.13 31.91
N VAL A 332 6.64 -8.89 31.78
CA VAL A 332 5.74 -8.45 30.72
C VAL A 332 6.31 -7.24 30.00
N ARG A 333 6.13 -7.19 28.68
CA ARG A 333 6.69 -6.14 27.81
C ARG A 333 5.73 -4.95 27.71
N GLY A 334 6.26 -3.74 27.85
CA GLY A 334 5.59 -2.45 27.59
C GLY A 334 4.42 -2.08 28.51
N THR A 335 3.98 -2.98 29.38
CA THR A 335 2.79 -2.80 30.21
C THR A 335 3.20 -2.39 31.63
N SER A 336 3.02 -1.12 31.99
CA SER A 336 3.39 -0.61 33.33
C SER A 336 2.33 -0.85 34.41
N ALA A 337 1.15 -1.38 34.05
CA ALA A 337 0.10 -1.73 34.98
C ALA A 337 -0.83 -2.81 34.43
N ILE A 338 -1.34 -3.69 35.28
CA ILE A 338 -2.33 -4.72 34.94
C ILE A 338 -3.54 -4.66 35.86
N ARG A 339 -4.63 -5.35 35.53
CA ARG A 339 -5.75 -5.57 36.46
C ARG A 339 -5.63 -6.92 37.15
N CYS A 340 -5.93 -6.94 38.45
CA CYS A 340 -6.03 -8.19 39.19
C CYS A 340 -7.25 -9.01 38.73
N GLU A 341 -7.00 -10.27 38.35
CA GLU A 341 -8.03 -11.23 37.90
C GLU A 341 -9.12 -11.54 38.96
N TYR A 342 -8.88 -11.22 40.24
CA TYR A 342 -9.78 -11.57 41.35
C TYR A 342 -10.55 -10.38 41.90
N CYS A 343 -9.85 -9.27 42.19
CA CYS A 343 -10.48 -8.10 42.81
C CYS A 343 -10.62 -6.90 41.87
N GLY A 344 -10.13 -7.00 40.62
CA GLY A 344 -10.18 -5.93 39.63
C GLY A 344 -9.26 -4.74 39.91
N ALA A 345 -8.51 -4.73 41.01
CA ALA A 345 -7.59 -3.64 41.35
C ALA A 345 -6.49 -3.47 40.28
N THR A 346 -6.17 -2.23 39.94
CA THR A 346 -5.03 -1.91 39.08
C THR A 346 -3.73 -2.07 39.88
N ILE A 347 -2.84 -2.93 39.39
CA ILE A 347 -1.52 -3.20 39.94
C ILE A 347 -0.51 -2.45 39.06
N VAL A 348 0.12 -1.42 39.60
CA VAL A 348 1.27 -0.76 38.95
C VAL A 348 2.46 -1.70 39.05
N LEU A 349 3.13 -1.93 37.94
CA LEU A 349 4.25 -2.86 37.85
C LEU A 349 5.60 -2.15 38.00
N GLU A 350 6.55 -2.86 38.60
CA GLU A 350 7.93 -2.40 38.70
C GLU A 350 8.65 -2.64 37.37
N GLU A 351 9.46 -1.68 36.93
CA GLU A 351 10.30 -1.84 35.74
C GLU A 351 11.30 -2.99 35.98
N ALA A 352 11.35 -3.93 35.03
CA ALA A 352 12.29 -5.02 35.08
C ALA A 352 13.66 -4.49 34.65
N GLY A 353 14.59 -4.43 35.60
CA GLY A 353 15.95 -3.94 35.38
C GLY A 353 16.76 -4.72 34.35
#